data_AF-A0A838N7C8-F1
#
_entry.id   AF-A0A838N7C8-F1
#
_cell.length_a   1.000
_cell.length_b   1.000
_cell.length_c   1.000
_cell.angle_alpha   90.00
_cell.angle_beta   90.00
_cell.angle_gamma   90.00
#
_symmetry.space_group_name_H-M   'P 1'
#
loop_
_entity.id
_entity.type
_entity.pdbx_description
1 polymer ?
#
loop_
_entity_poly.entity_id
_entity_poly.type
_entity_poly.pdbx_seq_one_letter_code
_entity_poly.pdbx_strand_id
1 'polypeptide(L)'
;LFTRGGRKLLAYLSDCSGVPDEVAETIRGVDTLVIDALREKPHPTHLSVGGALEAATRIKPARTYFTHMCHELPQSAEAGLPPHTFIAYDGLKLEL
;
A
#
# COMPACT_ATOMS: atom_id res chain seq x y z
N LEU A 1 -0.18 11.50 5.54
CA LEU A 1 1.22 11.17 5.90
C LEU A 1 1.41 11.50 7.38
N PHE A 2 1.85 10.52 8.17
CA PHE A 2 2.19 10.69 9.58
C PHE A 2 3.71 10.82 9.73
N THR A 3 4.16 11.84 10.45
CA THR A 3 5.58 12.14 10.65
C THR A 3 5.87 12.40 12.13
N ARG A 4 7.09 12.09 12.56
CA ARG A 4 7.59 12.40 13.91
C ARG A 4 9.09 12.64 13.86
N GLY A 5 9.55 13.77 14.39
CA GLY A 5 10.98 14.11 14.42
C GLY A 5 11.66 14.11 13.04
N GLY A 6 10.95 14.57 12.00
CA GLY A 6 11.46 14.58 10.61
C GLY A 6 11.42 13.24 9.88
N ARG A 7 11.05 12.14 10.55
CA ARG A 7 10.86 10.82 9.92
C ARG A 7 9.45 10.66 9.36
N LYS A 8 9.34 10.04 8.18
CA LYS A 8 8.08 9.65 7.54
C LYS A 8 7.70 8.25 8.03
N LEU A 9 6.75 8.17 8.97
CA LEU A 9 6.41 6.91 9.64
C LEU A 9 5.35 6.11 8.89
N LEU A 10 4.26 6.76 8.47
CA LEU A 10 3.17 6.06 7.79
C LEU A 10 2.47 6.92 6.73
N ALA A 11 2.25 6.36 5.55
CA ALA A 11 1.35 6.90 4.54
C ALA A 11 0.17 5.95 4.38
N TYR A 12 -1.05 6.49 4.32
CA TYR A 12 -2.28 5.72 4.17
C TYR A 12 -3.03 6.24 2.94
N LEU A 13 -3.21 5.39 1.93
CA LEU A 13 -3.79 5.71 0.63
C LEU A 13 -4.87 4.69 0.29
N SER A 14 -6.11 4.90 0.75
CA SER A 14 -7.28 4.08 0.37
C SER A 14 -8.01 4.71 -0.81
N ASP A 15 -8.82 3.92 -1.51
CA ASP A 15 -9.73 4.38 -2.57
C ASP A 15 -9.05 5.20 -3.66
N CYS A 16 -7.96 4.66 -4.21
CA CYS A 16 -7.13 5.33 -5.20
C CYS A 16 -7.15 4.53 -6.50
N SER A 17 -7.37 5.16 -7.66
CA SER A 17 -7.14 4.53 -8.98
C SER A 17 -5.70 4.68 -9.48
N GLY A 18 -4.90 5.51 -8.80
CA GLY A 18 -3.52 5.81 -9.15
C GLY A 18 -2.85 6.66 -8.07
N VAL A 19 -1.51 6.70 -8.09
CA VAL A 19 -0.72 7.57 -7.21
C VAL A 19 0.11 8.52 -8.09
N PRO A 20 -0.21 9.82 -8.12
CA PRO A 20 0.56 10.82 -8.86
C PRO A 20 2.03 10.87 -8.41
N ASP A 21 2.94 11.23 -9.31
CA ASP A 21 4.37 11.26 -9.00
C ASP A 21 4.72 12.24 -7.89
N GLU A 22 4.07 13.41 -7.84
CA GLU A 22 4.26 14.41 -6.77
C GLU A 22 3.90 13.85 -5.39
N VAL A 23 2.84 13.03 -5.32
CA VAL A 23 2.42 12.35 -4.09
C VAL A 23 3.43 11.27 -3.73
N ALA A 24 3.82 10.44 -4.69
CA ALA A 24 4.82 9.39 -4.48
C ALA A 24 6.15 9.98 -3.96
N GLU A 25 6.57 11.13 -4.48
CA GLU A 25 7.79 11.82 -4.04
C GLU A 25 7.65 12.38 -2.62
N THR A 26 6.51 12.98 -2.32
CA THR A 26 6.20 13.51 -0.98
C THR A 26 6.33 12.43 0.09
N ILE A 27 5.92 11.19 -0.20
CA ILE A 27 5.98 10.05 0.74
C ILE A 27 7.15 9.09 0.48
N ARG A 28 8.06 9.40 -0.44
CA ARG A 28 9.22 8.54 -0.76
C ARG A 28 10.00 8.21 0.51
N GLY A 29 10.32 6.92 0.68
CA GLY A 29 11.08 6.38 1.81
C GLY A 29 10.31 6.29 3.13
N VAL A 30 8.97 6.29 3.10
CA VAL A 30 8.15 6.11 4.30
C VAL A 30 8.37 4.74 4.94
N ASP A 31 8.41 4.67 6.28
CA ASP A 31 8.64 3.40 6.98
C ASP A 31 7.49 2.39 6.69
N THR A 32 6.25 2.86 6.65
CA THR A 32 5.07 2.03 6.38
C THR A 32 4.15 2.67 5.35
N LEU A 33 3.82 1.94 4.29
CA LEU A 33 2.79 2.30 3.33
C LEU A 33 1.57 1.41 3.53
N VAL A 34 0.39 1.98 3.75
CA VAL A 34 -0.89 1.28 3.62
C VAL A 34 -1.56 1.80 2.35
N ILE A 35 -1.92 0.93 1.42
CA ILE A 35 -2.36 1.31 0.08
C ILE A 35 -3.51 0.44 -0.43
N ASP A 36 -4.42 1.04 -1.17
CA ASP A 36 -5.48 0.37 -1.94
C ASP A 36 -4.88 -0.72 -2.85
N ALA A 37 -5.44 -1.93 -2.76
CA ALA A 37 -5.24 -3.00 -3.71
C ALA A 37 -6.51 -3.86 -3.77
N LEU A 38 -7.50 -3.41 -4.54
CA LEU A 38 -8.83 -4.03 -4.60
C LEU A 38 -8.78 -5.51 -4.99
N ARG A 39 -8.08 -5.83 -6.08
CA ARG A 39 -7.97 -7.18 -6.68
C ARG A 39 -6.86 -7.22 -7.73
N GLU A 40 -6.61 -8.40 -8.30
CA GLU A 40 -5.61 -8.57 -9.39
C GLU A 40 -5.99 -7.82 -10.68
N LYS A 41 -7.27 -7.88 -11.06
CA LYS A 41 -7.76 -7.26 -12.30
C LYS A 41 -7.84 -5.73 -12.16
N PRO A 42 -7.53 -4.97 -13.22
CA PRO A 42 -7.73 -3.51 -13.24
C PRO A 42 -9.17 -3.11 -12.85
N HIS A 43 -9.29 -1.94 -12.21
CA HIS A 43 -10.56 -1.33 -11.86
C HIS A 43 -10.50 0.19 -12.16
N PRO A 44 -11.58 0.81 -12.66
CA PRO A 44 -11.54 2.23 -13.04
C PRO A 44 -11.29 3.18 -11.86
N THR A 45 -11.71 2.80 -10.65
CA THR A 45 -11.64 3.67 -9.46
C THR A 45 -10.68 3.19 -8.37
N HIS A 46 -10.06 2.01 -8.54
CA HIS A 46 -9.21 1.39 -7.53
C HIS A 46 -7.95 0.80 -8.15
N LEU A 47 -6.87 0.80 -7.38
CA LEU A 47 -5.63 0.14 -7.74
C LEU A 47 -5.86 -1.36 -7.77
N SER A 48 -5.31 -2.01 -8.80
CA SER A 48 -5.08 -3.45 -8.74
C SER A 48 -3.87 -3.76 -7.84
N VAL A 49 -3.68 -5.03 -7.49
CA VAL A 49 -2.46 -5.50 -6.84
C VAL A 49 -1.21 -5.03 -7.61
N GLY A 50 -1.20 -5.19 -8.93
CA GLY A 50 -0.10 -4.71 -9.78
C GLY A 50 0.12 -3.19 -9.67
N GLY A 51 -0.95 -2.39 -9.74
CA GLY A 51 -0.85 -0.93 -9.61
C GLY A 51 -0.34 -0.47 -8.24
N ALA A 52 -0.76 -1.16 -7.17
CA ALA A 52 -0.27 -0.92 -5.81
C ALA A 52 1.24 -1.23 -5.68
N LEU A 53 1.70 -2.33 -6.28
CA LEU A 53 3.12 -2.71 -6.32
C LEU A 53 3.96 -1.72 -7.14
N GLU A 54 3.45 -1.22 -8.25
CA GLU A 54 4.10 -0.18 -9.05
C GLU A 54 4.24 1.14 -8.26
N ALA A 55 3.18 1.54 -7.55
CA ALA A 55 3.24 2.68 -6.63
C ALA A 55 4.26 2.46 -5.51
N ALA A 56 4.24 1.29 -4.87
CA ALA A 56 5.21 0.93 -3.82
C ALA A 56 6.65 0.93 -4.34
N THR A 57 6.90 0.50 -5.58
CA THR A 57 8.22 0.54 -6.21
C THR A 57 8.74 1.98 -6.36
N ARG A 58 7.87 2.93 -6.74
CA ARG A 58 8.22 4.36 -6.81
C ARG A 58 8.44 4.95 -5.42
N ILE A 59 7.59 4.63 -4.45
CA ILE A 59 7.64 5.18 -3.08
C ILE A 59 8.81 4.60 -2.27
N LYS A 60 9.19 3.34 -2.52
CA LYS A 60 10.22 2.59 -1.78
C LYS A 60 10.00 2.57 -0.25
N PRO A 61 8.83 2.11 0.24
CA PRO A 61 8.60 2.01 1.67
C PRO A 61 9.39 0.83 2.28
N ALA A 62 9.62 0.86 3.59
CA ALA A 62 10.23 -0.30 4.27
C ALA A 62 9.24 -1.48 4.40
N ARG A 63 7.94 -1.20 4.52
CA ARG A 63 6.85 -2.19 4.54
C ARG A 63 5.64 -1.66 3.79
N THR A 64 4.94 -2.54 3.06
CA THR A 64 3.69 -2.22 2.37
C THR A 64 2.56 -3.12 2.87
N TYR A 65 1.41 -2.54 3.17
CA TYR A 65 0.18 -3.23 3.54
C TYR A 65 -0.92 -2.90 2.53
N PHE A 66 -1.51 -3.91 1.94
CA PHE A 66 -2.69 -3.76 1.10
C PHE A 66 -3.94 -3.63 1.96
N THR A 67 -4.79 -2.66 1.62
CA THR A 67 -6.10 -2.45 2.21
C THR A 67 -7.15 -2.31 1.10
N HIS A 68 -8.41 -2.17 1.49
CA HIS A 68 -9.53 -1.98 0.55
C HIS A 68 -9.66 -3.12 -0.48
N MET A 69 -9.30 -4.34 -0.08
CA MET A 69 -9.39 -5.52 -0.93
C MET A 69 -10.85 -6.00 -1.04
N CYS A 70 -11.24 -6.56 -2.19
CA CYS A 70 -12.50 -7.27 -2.33
C CYS A 70 -12.31 -8.79 -2.12
N HIS A 71 -13.42 -9.54 -2.14
CA HIS A 71 -13.41 -10.99 -1.93
C HIS A 71 -12.56 -11.79 -2.94
N GLU A 72 -12.21 -11.20 -4.09
CA GLU A 72 -11.37 -11.85 -5.11
C GLU A 72 -9.89 -11.93 -4.68
N LEU A 73 -9.47 -11.16 -3.66
CA LEU A 73 -8.11 -11.15 -3.13
C LEU A 73 -8.09 -11.75 -1.71
N PRO A 74 -7.96 -13.08 -1.56
CA PRO A 74 -7.95 -13.72 -0.25
C PRO A 74 -6.63 -13.48 0.48
N GLN A 75 -6.64 -13.59 1.82
CA GLN A 75 -5.43 -13.46 2.65
C GLN A 75 -4.31 -14.41 2.21
N SER A 76 -4.63 -15.60 1.71
CA SER A 76 -3.65 -16.60 1.23
C SER A 76 -2.83 -16.12 0.02
N ALA A 77 -3.29 -15.09 -0.70
CA ALA A 77 -2.54 -14.50 -1.81
C ALA A 77 -1.25 -13.80 -1.34
N GLU A 78 -1.13 -13.46 -0.04
CA GLU A 78 0.07 -12.86 0.54
C GLU A 78 1.34 -13.68 0.27
N ALA A 79 1.23 -15.01 0.21
CA ALA A 79 2.36 -15.90 -0.07
C ALA A 79 3.00 -15.69 -1.45
N GLY A 80 2.27 -15.08 -2.39
CA GLY A 80 2.77 -14.74 -3.73
C GLY A 80 3.32 -13.32 -3.85
N LEU A 81 3.23 -12.50 -2.79
CA LEU A 81 3.64 -11.10 -2.83
C LEU A 81 5.15 -10.95 -2.66
N PRO A 82 5.75 -9.86 -3.17
CA PRO A 82 7.15 -9.55 -2.92
C PRO A 82 7.46 -9.42 -1.43
N PRO A 83 8.73 -9.60 -1.02
CA PRO A 83 9.14 -9.40 0.36
C PRO A 83 8.70 -8.05 0.92
N HIS A 84 8.38 -8.02 2.22
CA HIS A 84 7.91 -6.83 2.95
C HIS A 84 6.58 -6.25 2.44
N THR A 85 5.80 -7.04 1.71
CA THR A 85 4.44 -6.69 1.28
C THR A 85 3.46 -7.66 1.93
N PHE A 86 2.40 -7.13 2.52
CA PHE A 86 1.44 -7.87 3.33
C PHE A 86 0.02 -7.47 2.95
N ILE A 87 -0.93 -8.36 3.20
CA ILE A 87 -2.35 -8.11 3.10
C ILE A 87 -2.86 -7.74 4.50
N ALA A 88 -3.41 -6.53 4.66
CA ALA A 88 -3.94 -6.11 5.95
C ALA A 88 -5.20 -6.91 6.32
N TYR A 89 -5.48 -6.97 7.62
CA TYR A 89 -6.65 -7.63 8.17
C TYR A 89 -7.26 -6.80 9.30
N ASP A 90 -8.54 -7.04 9.56
CA ASP A 90 -9.28 -6.34 10.61
C ASP A 90 -8.64 -6.59 11.97
N GLY A 91 -8.30 -5.50 12.67
CA GLY A 91 -7.64 -5.55 13.98
C GLY A 91 -6.11 -5.60 13.92
N LEU A 92 -5.49 -5.55 12.73
CA LEU A 92 -4.04 -5.35 12.58
C LEU A 92 -3.59 -4.10 13.35
N LYS A 93 -2.57 -4.25 14.21
CA LYS A 93 -1.94 -3.16 14.95
C LYS A 93 -0.50 -3.00 14.50
N LEU A 94 -0.09 -1.77 14.25
CA LEU A 94 1.25 -1.42 13.81
C LEU A 94 1.92 -0.51 14.84
N GLU A 95 3.16 -0.81 15.17
CA GLU A 95 4.03 0.07 15.96
C GLU A 95 4.85 0.97 15.03
N LEU A 96 4.82 2.28 15.30
CA LEU A 96 5.38 3.36 14.46
C LEU A 96 6.41 4.21 15.22
#